data_AF-A0A3B9GTC4-F1
#
_entry.id   AF-A0A3B9GTC4-F1
#
_cell.length_a   1.000
_cell.length_b   1.000
_cell.length_c   1.000
_cell.angle_alpha   90.00
_cell.angle_beta   90.00
_cell.angle_gamma   90.00
#
_symmetry.space_group_name_H-M   'P 1'
#
loop_
_entity.id
_entity.type
_entity.pdbx_description
1 polymer ?
#
loop_
_entity_poly.entity_id
_entity_poly.type
_entity_poly.pdbx_seq_one_letter_code
_entity_poly.pdbx_strand_id
1 'polypeptide(L)' 'VLATVKRDGIERKGGEWSADEEESFKQPIRDLYEAEGSPYFSTARLWDDGIIDP' A
#
# COMPACT_ATOMS: atom_id res chain seq x y z
N VAL A 1 -0.89 -9.46 0.70
CA VAL A 1 -1.19 -10.01 -0.64
C VAL A 1 -0.13 -9.63 -1.67
N LEU A 2 0.07 -8.33 -2.01
CA LEU A 2 1.05 -7.92 -3.04
C LEU A 2 2.49 -8.38 -2.75
N ALA A 3 2.95 -8.25 -1.50
CA ALA A 3 4.27 -8.73 -1.09
C ALA A 3 4.40 -10.26 -1.24
N THR A 4 3.38 -11.02 -0.82
CA THR A 4 3.33 -12.49 -0.96
C THR A 4 3.50 -12.93 -2.41
N VAL A 5 2.77 -12.32 -3.35
CA VAL A 5 2.87 -12.65 -4.78
C VAL A 5 4.28 -12.37 -5.32
N LYS A 6 4.91 -11.27 -4.88
CA LYS A 6 6.27 -10.93 -5.28
C LYS A 6 7.29 -11.93 -4.73
N ARG A 7 7.16 -12.31 -3.45
CA ARG A 7 7.99 -13.33 -2.80
C ARG A 7 7.95 -14.66 -3.55
N ASP A 8 6.74 -15.18 -3.78
CA ASP A 8 6.54 -16.45 -4.49
C ASP A 8 7.17 -16.42 -5.89
N GLY A 9 7.15 -15.26 -6.55
CA GLY A 9 7.77 -15.06 -7.86
C GLY A 9 9.30 -15.06 -7.82
N ILE A 10 9.93 -14.58 -6.74
CA ILE A 10 11.38 -14.56 -6.54
C ILE A 10 11.87 -15.97 -6.14
N GLU A 11 11.22 -16.60 -5.16
CA GLU A 11 11.56 -17.93 -4.68
C GLU A 11 11.41 -19.00 -5.79
N ARG A 12 10.38 -18.88 -6.65
CA ARG A 12 10.21 -19.77 -7.82
C ARG A 12 11.37 -19.68 -8.82
N LYS A 13 12.08 -18.55 -8.86
CA LYS A 13 13.26 -18.35 -9.73
C LYS A 13 14.57 -18.76 -9.05
N GLY A 14 14.51 -19.33 -7.84
CA GLY A 14 15.68 -19.72 -7.05
C GLY A 14 16.39 -18.55 -6.36
N GLY A 15 15.74 -17.38 -6.28
CA GLY A 15 16.24 -16.25 -5.51
C GLY A 15 15.70 -16.25 -4.09
N GLU A 16 16.34 -15.47 -3.21
CA GLU A 16 15.87 -15.20 -1.87
C GLU A 16 15.45 -13.72 -1.78
N TRP A 17 14.37 -13.45 -1.05
CA TRP A 17 13.89 -12.08 -0.83
C TRP A 17 14.01 -11.72 0.64
N SER A 18 14.90 -10.79 0.95
CA SER A 18 15.20 -10.42 2.33
C SER A 18 14.07 -9.61 2.97
N ALA A 19 14.03 -9.58 4.31
CA ALA A 19 13.06 -8.79 5.05
C ALA A 19 13.20 -7.28 4.77
N ASP A 20 14.43 -6.78 4.60
CA ASP A 20 14.70 -5.37 4.29
C ASP A 20 14.19 -5.00 2.89
N GLU A 21 14.39 -5.87 1.89
CA GLU A 21 13.83 -5.66 0.56
C GLU A 21 12.30 -5.75 0.53
N GLU A 22 11.71 -6.58 1.39
CA GLU A 22 10.27 -6.65 1.55
C GLU A 22 9.69 -5.39 2.20
N GLU A 23 10.29 -4.89 3.28
CA GLU A 23 9.84 -3.65 3.91
C GLU A 23 10.05 -2.46 2.99
N SER A 24 11.19 -2.38 2.28
CA SER A 24 11.43 -1.34 1.27
C SER A 24 10.42 -1.39 0.13
N PHE A 25 9.89 -2.56 -0.21
CA PHE A 25 8.83 -2.71 -1.20
C PHE A 25 7.45 -2.28 -0.67
N LYS A 26 7.14 -2.61 0.59
CA LYS A 26 5.85 -2.29 1.21
C LYS A 26 5.71 -0.82 1.60
N GLN A 27 6.80 -0.19 2.01
CA GLN A 27 6.77 1.17 2.54
C GLN A 27 6.10 2.18 1.60
N PRO A 28 6.51 2.35 0.32
CA PRO A 28 5.86 3.32 -0.56
C PRO A 28 4.39 3.00 -0.84
N ILE A 29 3.99 1.73 -0.76
CA ILE A 29 2.59 1.33 -0.90
C ILE A 29 1.80 1.80 0.33
N ARG A 30 2.30 1.55 1.54
CA ARG A 30 1.66 2.03 2.77
C ARG A 30 1.54 3.55 2.77
N ASP A 31 2.60 4.25 2.38
CA ASP A 31 2.62 5.72 2.30
C ASP A 31 1.56 6.25 1.33
N LEU A 32 1.37 5.58 0.19
CA LEU A 32 0.31 5.92 -0.76
C LEU A 32 -1.08 5.73 -0.14
N TYR A 33 -1.35 4.58 0.47
CA TYR A 33 -2.65 4.33 1.10
C TYR A 33 -2.93 5.29 2.27
N GLU A 34 -1.92 5.71 3.02
CA GLU A 34 -2.08 6.71 4.07
C GLU A 34 -2.42 8.08 3.48
N ALA A 35 -1.72 8.50 2.43
CA ALA A 35 -1.97 9.78 1.77
C ALA A 35 -3.35 9.82 1.09
N GLU A 36 -3.74 8.74 0.42
CA GLU A 36 -4.97 8.67 -0.35
C GLU A 36 -6.20 8.19 0.44
N GLY A 37 -5.99 7.54 1.59
CA GLY A 37 -7.05 7.01 2.45
C GLY A 37 -7.66 8.04 3.40
N SER A 38 -7.07 9.24 3.47
CA SER A 38 -7.58 10.31 4.33
C SER A 38 -8.98 10.77 3.90
N PRO A 39 -9.93 11.03 4.84
CA PRO A 39 -11.23 11.62 4.52
C PRO A 39 -11.09 12.94 3.74
N TYR A 40 -10.04 13.72 4.01
CA TYR A 40 -9.77 14.96 3.28
C TYR A 40 -9.35 14.70 1.82
N PHE A 41 -8.64 13.60 1.57
CA PHE A 41 -8.25 13.23 0.21
C PHE A 41 -9.46 12.82 -0.63
N SER A 42 -10.39 12.09 -0.01
CA SER A 42 -11.67 11.67 -0.59
C SER A 42 -12.58 12.88 -0.90
N THR A 43 -12.84 13.74 0.09
CA THR A 43 -13.79 14.85 -0.05
C THR A 43 -13.30 15.89 -1.05
N ALA A 44 -11.98 16.11 -1.13
CA ALA A 44 -11.37 16.98 -2.14
C ALA A 44 -11.59 16.49 -3.58
N ARG A 45 -11.96 15.22 -3.77
CA ARG A 45 -12.27 14.59 -5.06
C ARG A 45 -13.75 14.36 -5.28
N LEU A 46 -14.61 14.82 -4.36
CA LEU A 46 -16.06 14.63 -4.41
C LEU A 46 -16.44 13.13 -4.46
N TRP A 47 -15.62 12.27 -3.85
CA TRP A 47 -15.95 10.86 -3.69
C TRP A 47 -16.99 10.65 -2.59
N ASP A 48 -17.14 11.65 -1.72
CA ASP A 48 -18.18 11.80 -0.71
C ASP A 48 -18.83 13.19 -0.83
N ASP A 49 -19.99 13.35 -0.19
CA ASP A 49 -20.74 14.62 -0.13
C ASP A 49 -20.30 15.51 1.05
N GLY A 50 -19.29 15.11 1.83
CA GLY A 50 -18.76 15.86 2.96
C GLY A 50 -18.39 15.00 4.17
N ILE A 51 -17.48 15.54 4.99
CA ILE A 51 -17.09 14.98 6.30
C ILE A 51 -18.04 15.52 7.37
N ILE A 52 -18.59 14.63 8.22
CA ILE A 52 -19.53 14.97 9.30
C ILE A 52 -18.96 14.66 10.68
N ASP A 53 -19.46 15.35 11.71
CA ASP A 53 -19.16 15.03 13.12
C ASP A 53 -19.88 13.71 13.51
N PRO A 54 -19.17 12.70 14.06
CA PRO A 54 -19.73 11.38 14.36
C PRO A 54 -20.91 11.33 15.34
#